data_AF-A0A356AXX7-F1
#
_entry.id   AF-A0A356AXX7-F1
#
_cell.length_a   1.000
_cell.length_b   1.000
_cell.length_c   1.000
_cell.angle_alpha   90.00
_cell.angle_beta   90.00
_cell.angle_gamma   90.00
#
_symmetry.space_group_name_H-M   'P 1'
#
loop_
_entity.id
_entity.type
_entity.pdbx_description
1 polymer ?
#
loop_
_entity_poly.entity_id
_entity_poly.type
_entity_poly.pdbx_seq_one_letter_code
_entity_poly.pdbx_strand_id
1 'polypeptide(L)'
;MRKEVDYMKKRIVSIVLVLCLLVTTSPFQVLATSNQSQQTNSMQNSFEDVNENDWFYDSVMYAVQNGLFDGIGEKNFSPKEAMTRGMFIMVLGRIAKINTADYKGKEFSDVPLRSNYAPYVKWAKGKGITMGVGDGRFDPDGSLTREQMATMTVRFFEAYQYEYPKVSVAGKPADFDSISDYAKEAVLKLWSCGLFTGDDQGNFNPRSKATRAEAVTFSSRTDRLVISFLAQKDKPPVVISGSVDNSENEDDEVVVKTHAITFMEGNNRMGQAVAQEGKPLDKLPGNEITAKDGYIFIGWYTDPEFSNPFYAQDPVMTDLTVYAKYEELIKEQLTLSSFALTDQNPDLSFIIQRIDSGAADVHNGILLTVIDGSDPVGLSIIDQGNGTYIVSAVGGFKEGASYQLTLANGYIFKEKLESIRTASFTIKKEEVDNLALNNEIIFIQDTEEMYYTIGTAQPVPVLYAAIMNSQTSEALTGTFDFIDASLLKSGDVLCIYEIVDPRQRDYTKFDYKDDAEAYVEVVSVNGLTVTFKSLDESDAEKV
;
A
#
# COMPACT_ATOMS: atom_id res chain seq x y z
N MET A 1 5.56 -37.19 56.40
CA MET A 1 5.65 -36.51 55.09
C MET A 1 6.52 -37.20 54.02
N ARG A 2 7.56 -37.99 54.34
CA ARG A 2 8.37 -38.68 53.30
C ARG A 2 7.79 -40.03 52.79
N LYS A 3 6.83 -40.63 53.49
CA LYS A 3 6.18 -41.91 53.10
C LYS A 3 4.93 -41.75 52.20
N GLU A 4 4.24 -40.62 52.26
CA GLU A 4 3.08 -40.30 51.41
C GLU A 4 3.49 -39.94 49.96
N VAL A 5 4.64 -39.29 49.79
CA VAL A 5 5.17 -38.91 48.46
C VAL A 5 5.71 -40.13 47.69
N ASP A 6 6.18 -41.17 48.39
CA ASP A 6 6.68 -42.40 47.76
C ASP A 6 5.55 -43.35 47.32
N TYR A 7 4.37 -43.25 47.94
CA TYR A 7 3.19 -44.04 47.58
C TYR A 7 2.49 -43.49 46.31
N MET A 8 2.47 -42.17 46.11
CA MET A 8 1.90 -41.56 44.89
C MET A 8 2.77 -41.73 43.64
N LYS A 9 4.11 -41.71 43.78
CA LYS A 9 5.02 -41.93 42.63
C LYS A 9 4.95 -43.35 42.07
N LYS A 10 4.74 -44.36 42.92
CA LYS A 10 4.59 -45.77 42.50
C LYS A 10 3.24 -46.06 41.81
N ARG A 11 2.18 -45.31 42.15
CA ARG A 11 0.87 -45.40 41.45
C ARG A 11 0.88 -44.78 40.06
N ILE A 12 1.61 -43.68 39.85
CA ILE A 12 1.69 -43.00 38.55
C ILE A 12 2.55 -43.80 37.57
N VAL A 13 3.67 -44.40 38.01
CA VAL A 13 4.52 -45.26 37.16
C VAL A 13 3.81 -46.57 36.75
N SER A 14 2.96 -47.14 37.63
CA SER A 14 2.16 -48.33 37.30
C SER A 14 1.00 -48.05 36.33
N ILE A 15 0.43 -46.85 36.30
CA ILE A 15 -0.65 -46.50 35.36
C ILE A 15 -0.09 -46.23 33.95
N VAL A 16 1.12 -45.66 33.86
CA VAL A 16 1.81 -45.40 32.58
C VAL A 16 2.30 -46.71 31.93
N LEU A 17 2.73 -47.71 32.70
CA LEU A 17 3.14 -49.02 32.19
C LEU A 17 1.98 -49.91 31.72
N VAL A 18 0.79 -49.77 32.30
CA VAL A 18 -0.41 -50.53 31.88
C VAL A 18 -1.02 -49.95 30.59
N LEU A 19 -0.87 -48.64 30.33
CA LEU A 19 -1.35 -48.03 29.08
C LEU A 19 -0.44 -48.36 27.87
N CYS A 20 0.87 -48.55 28.07
CA CYS A 20 1.80 -48.92 27.00
C CYS A 20 1.70 -50.39 26.57
N LEU A 21 1.08 -51.27 27.36
CA LEU A 21 0.94 -52.70 27.08
C LEU A 21 -0.38 -53.09 26.38
N LEU A 22 -1.26 -52.13 26.08
CA LEU A 22 -2.52 -52.36 25.33
C LEU A 22 -2.45 -52.02 23.84
N VAL A 23 -1.26 -51.65 23.31
CA VAL A 23 -1.07 -51.32 21.88
C VAL A 23 -0.60 -52.51 21.04
N THR A 24 -0.52 -53.72 21.61
CA THR A 24 -0.02 -54.89 20.86
C THR A 24 -1.00 -56.05 20.94
N THR A 25 -2.15 -55.98 20.27
CA THR A 25 -2.81 -57.14 19.63
C THR A 25 -4.01 -56.70 18.79
N SER A 26 -3.81 -56.51 17.50
CA SER A 26 -4.82 -56.85 16.49
C SER A 26 -4.13 -57.27 15.19
N PRO A 27 -4.66 -58.28 14.49
CA PRO A 27 -3.94 -58.98 13.42
C PRO A 27 -3.80 -58.13 12.16
N PHE A 28 -2.62 -58.21 11.56
CA PHE A 28 -2.38 -57.91 10.15
C PHE A 28 -3.43 -58.63 9.30
N GLN A 29 -4.33 -57.86 8.69
CA GLN A 29 -5.11 -58.31 7.54
C GLN A 29 -4.74 -57.43 6.35
N VAL A 30 -4.29 -58.11 5.30
CA VAL A 30 -4.07 -57.58 3.96
C VAL A 30 -5.38 -56.96 3.49
N LEU A 31 -5.40 -55.65 3.31
CA LEU A 31 -6.48 -54.95 2.63
C LEU A 31 -5.99 -54.58 1.23
N ALA A 32 -6.66 -55.23 0.28
CA ALA A 32 -6.58 -54.95 -1.13
C ALA A 32 -6.75 -53.45 -1.41
N THR A 33 -6.01 -53.00 -2.42
CA THR A 33 -6.20 -51.75 -3.15
C THR A 33 -7.67 -51.40 -3.26
N SER A 34 -8.10 -50.45 -2.45
CA SER A 34 -9.20 -49.56 -2.77
C SER A 34 -8.62 -48.17 -2.75
N ASN A 35 -8.78 -47.47 -3.86
CA ASN A 35 -8.34 -46.09 -4.05
C ASN A 35 -8.88 -45.23 -2.92
N GLN A 36 -8.05 -44.92 -1.92
CA GLN A 36 -8.29 -43.74 -1.11
C GLN A 36 -7.89 -42.54 -1.96
N SER A 37 -8.88 -42.03 -2.69
CA SER A 37 -8.97 -40.62 -3.01
C SER A 37 -8.62 -39.84 -1.76
N GLN A 38 -7.51 -39.10 -1.82
CA GLN A 38 -7.20 -38.07 -0.84
C GLN A 38 -8.45 -37.18 -0.71
N GLN A 39 -9.13 -37.25 0.45
CA GLN A 39 -10.11 -36.24 0.80
C GLN A 39 -9.35 -34.94 1.03
N THR A 40 -9.20 -34.15 -0.03
CA THR A 40 -9.03 -32.72 0.09
C THR A 40 -10.28 -32.21 0.83
N ASN A 41 -10.12 -31.63 2.03
CA ASN A 41 -11.16 -30.78 2.60
C ASN A 41 -11.37 -29.61 1.62
N SER A 42 -12.25 -29.79 0.64
CA SER A 42 -12.72 -28.69 -0.19
C SER A 42 -13.57 -27.81 0.70
N MET A 43 -13.09 -26.59 0.97
CA MET A 43 -13.94 -25.56 1.56
C MET A 43 -15.19 -25.44 0.70
N GLN A 44 -16.35 -25.72 1.28
CA GLN A 44 -17.62 -25.58 0.57
C GLN A 44 -17.88 -24.09 0.36
N ASN A 45 -18.03 -23.68 -0.91
CA ASN A 45 -18.37 -22.31 -1.26
C ASN A 45 -19.65 -21.89 -0.51
N SER A 46 -19.54 -20.81 0.25
CA SER A 46 -20.62 -20.27 1.09
C SER A 46 -21.23 -18.99 0.50
N PHE A 47 -20.76 -18.53 -0.66
CA PHE A 47 -21.23 -17.32 -1.32
C PHE A 47 -22.16 -17.64 -2.48
N GLU A 48 -23.33 -16.99 -2.51
CA GLU A 48 -24.34 -17.16 -3.57
C GLU A 48 -23.95 -16.39 -4.86
N ASP A 49 -23.06 -15.40 -4.76
CA ASP A 49 -22.61 -14.54 -5.86
C ASP A 49 -21.22 -14.90 -6.41
N VAL A 50 -20.72 -16.09 -6.07
CA VAL A 50 -19.47 -16.67 -6.57
C VAL A 50 -19.76 -18.07 -7.11
N ASN A 51 -19.60 -18.27 -8.41
CA ASN A 51 -19.87 -19.54 -9.08
C ASN A 51 -18.55 -20.27 -9.40
N GLU A 52 -18.57 -21.60 -9.43
CA GLU A 52 -17.38 -22.43 -9.72
C GLU A 52 -16.72 -22.12 -11.07
N ASN A 53 -17.48 -21.59 -12.03
CA ASN A 53 -16.98 -21.22 -13.35
C ASN A 53 -16.50 -19.76 -13.45
N ASP A 54 -16.59 -18.98 -12.37
CA ASP A 54 -16.09 -17.61 -12.35
C ASP A 54 -14.56 -17.62 -12.34
N TRP A 55 -13.94 -16.76 -13.14
CA TRP A 55 -12.46 -16.68 -13.24
C TRP A 55 -11.76 -16.35 -11.92
N PHE A 56 -12.48 -15.77 -10.96
CA PHE A 56 -11.98 -15.45 -9.62
C PHE A 56 -12.30 -16.52 -8.57
N TYR A 57 -13.04 -17.59 -8.90
CA TYR A 57 -13.52 -18.60 -7.94
C TYR A 57 -12.40 -19.15 -7.05
N ASP A 58 -11.35 -19.71 -7.65
CA ASP A 58 -10.21 -20.29 -6.93
C ASP A 58 -9.49 -19.26 -6.06
N SER A 59 -9.45 -18.01 -6.52
CA SER A 59 -8.81 -16.91 -5.78
C SER A 59 -9.60 -16.55 -4.53
N VAL A 60 -10.94 -16.51 -4.63
CA VAL A 60 -11.83 -16.26 -3.49
C VAL A 60 -11.72 -17.40 -2.49
N MET A 61 -11.84 -18.65 -2.95
CA MET A 61 -11.75 -19.83 -2.07
C MET A 61 -10.41 -19.85 -1.33
N TYR A 62 -9.30 -19.61 -2.03
CA TYR A 62 -7.97 -19.52 -1.42
C TYR A 62 -7.89 -18.38 -0.40
N ALA A 63 -8.34 -17.18 -0.75
CA ALA A 63 -8.21 -16.01 0.10
C ALA A 63 -9.02 -16.13 1.40
N VAL A 64 -10.23 -16.69 1.33
CA VAL A 64 -11.06 -16.92 2.51
C VAL A 64 -10.47 -18.03 3.39
N GLN A 65 -10.00 -19.13 2.78
CA GLN A 65 -9.33 -20.21 3.52
C GLN A 65 -8.08 -19.75 4.28
N ASN A 66 -7.33 -18.81 3.71
CA ASN A 66 -6.12 -18.28 4.33
C ASN A 66 -6.39 -17.01 5.16
N GLY A 67 -7.65 -16.63 5.37
CA GLY A 67 -8.03 -15.48 6.20
C GLY A 67 -7.59 -14.13 5.63
N LEU A 68 -7.37 -14.04 4.31
CA LEU A 68 -7.02 -12.80 3.62
C LEU A 68 -8.26 -11.93 3.38
N PHE A 69 -9.37 -12.55 2.96
CA PHE A 69 -10.63 -11.88 2.67
C PHE A 69 -11.77 -12.48 3.48
N ASP A 70 -12.76 -11.64 3.77
CA ASP A 70 -14.04 -12.03 4.35
C ASP A 70 -15.18 -11.67 3.39
N GLY A 71 -16.32 -12.36 3.54
CA GLY A 71 -17.58 -12.01 2.89
C GLY A 71 -18.15 -10.68 3.38
N ILE A 72 -19.10 -10.15 2.62
CA ILE A 72 -19.94 -9.02 3.04
C ILE A 72 -21.30 -9.60 3.47
N GLY A 73 -21.53 -9.60 4.78
CA GLY A 73 -22.66 -10.33 5.37
C GLY A 73 -22.46 -11.84 5.33
N GLU A 74 -23.55 -12.60 5.44
CA GLU A 74 -23.48 -14.06 5.61
C GLU A 74 -23.28 -14.84 4.30
N LYS A 75 -23.73 -14.30 3.17
CA LYS A 75 -23.87 -15.07 1.91
C LYS A 75 -23.29 -14.44 0.65
N ASN A 76 -22.66 -13.27 0.76
CA ASN A 76 -22.16 -12.55 -0.42
C ASN A 76 -20.67 -12.26 -0.30
N PHE A 77 -19.95 -12.35 -1.41
CA PHE A 77 -18.58 -11.87 -1.55
C PHE A 77 -18.51 -10.48 -2.20
N SER A 78 -19.50 -10.14 -3.01
CA SER A 78 -19.63 -8.92 -3.81
C SER A 78 -18.47 -8.69 -4.78
N PRO A 79 -18.19 -9.63 -5.70
CA PRO A 79 -16.99 -9.62 -6.55
C PRO A 79 -16.89 -8.40 -7.48
N LYS A 80 -18.03 -7.81 -7.85
CA LYS A 80 -18.10 -6.67 -8.78
C LYS A 80 -18.01 -5.31 -8.10
N GLU A 81 -18.14 -5.27 -6.76
CA GLU A 81 -18.06 -4.02 -6.01
C GLU A 81 -16.63 -3.49 -5.97
N ALA A 82 -16.51 -2.16 -5.90
CA ALA A 82 -15.20 -1.51 -5.80
C ALA A 82 -14.56 -1.83 -4.44
N MET A 83 -13.29 -2.19 -4.46
CA MET A 83 -12.52 -2.37 -3.24
C MET A 83 -12.08 -1.01 -2.67
N THR A 84 -12.18 -0.85 -1.35
CA THR A 84 -11.71 0.38 -0.69
C THR A 84 -10.23 0.30 -0.33
N ARG A 85 -9.60 1.46 -0.15
CA ARG A 85 -8.19 1.57 0.26
C ARG A 85 -7.92 0.94 1.62
N GLY A 86 -8.84 1.12 2.58
CA GLY A 86 -8.78 0.52 3.91
C GLY A 86 -8.80 -1.01 3.86
N MET A 87 -9.73 -1.58 3.08
CA MET A 87 -9.82 -3.02 2.89
C MET A 87 -8.53 -3.60 2.30
N PHE A 88 -7.91 -2.92 1.33
CA PHE A 88 -6.71 -3.45 0.69
C PHE A 88 -5.49 -3.44 1.61
N ILE A 89 -5.34 -2.41 2.44
CA ILE A 89 -4.30 -2.38 3.48
C ILE A 89 -4.50 -3.49 4.52
N MET A 90 -5.75 -3.79 4.91
CA MET A 90 -6.01 -4.95 5.77
C MET A 90 -5.53 -6.25 5.13
N VAL A 91 -5.78 -6.45 3.84
CA VAL A 91 -5.32 -7.63 3.10
C VAL A 91 -3.81 -7.73 3.11
N LEU A 92 -3.08 -6.65 2.80
CA LEU A 92 -1.61 -6.66 2.85
C LEU A 92 -1.09 -6.98 4.27
N GLY A 93 -1.73 -6.46 5.31
CA GLY A 93 -1.35 -6.78 6.68
C GLY A 93 -1.66 -8.21 7.10
N ARG A 94 -2.72 -8.81 6.54
CA ARG A 94 -3.05 -10.24 6.70
C ARG A 94 -2.01 -11.13 6.00
N ILE A 95 -1.59 -10.78 4.79
CA ILE A 95 -0.47 -11.43 4.08
C ILE A 95 0.81 -11.37 4.92
N ALA A 96 1.09 -10.20 5.50
CA ALA A 96 2.24 -9.98 6.38
C ALA A 96 2.11 -10.64 7.76
N LYS A 97 0.93 -11.20 8.09
CA LYS A 97 0.59 -11.81 9.38
C LYS A 97 0.93 -10.93 10.58
N ILE A 98 0.65 -9.63 10.47
CA ILE A 98 0.94 -8.69 11.56
C ILE A 98 0.10 -9.01 12.79
N ASN A 99 0.67 -8.76 13.97
CA ASN A 99 -0.10 -8.71 15.20
C ASN A 99 -0.71 -7.32 15.36
N THR A 100 -2.02 -7.19 15.18
CA THR A 100 -2.71 -5.89 15.25
C THR A 100 -2.62 -5.23 16.62
N ALA A 101 -2.40 -6.00 17.69
CA ALA A 101 -2.25 -5.47 19.05
C ALA A 101 -0.99 -4.58 19.21
N ASP A 102 0.00 -4.73 18.34
CA ASP A 102 1.24 -3.95 18.36
C ASP A 102 1.06 -2.54 17.76
N TYR A 103 -0.05 -2.30 17.06
CA TYR A 103 -0.31 -1.08 16.30
C TYR A 103 -1.55 -0.36 16.85
N LYS A 104 -1.33 0.48 17.89
CA LYS A 104 -2.39 1.28 18.55
C LYS A 104 -2.21 2.78 18.31
N GLY A 105 -3.31 3.53 18.36
CA GLY A 105 -3.31 4.98 18.17
C GLY A 105 -3.55 5.40 16.73
N LYS A 106 -3.69 6.69 16.50
CA LYS A 106 -4.10 7.27 15.22
C LYS A 106 -2.86 7.66 14.40
N GLU A 107 -2.96 7.55 13.08
CA GLU A 107 -1.92 8.04 12.13
C GLU A 107 -2.47 9.03 11.11
N PHE A 108 -3.77 8.96 10.80
CA PHE A 108 -4.44 9.82 9.85
C PHE A 108 -5.74 10.35 10.46
N SER A 109 -6.08 11.59 10.16
CA SER A 109 -7.23 12.29 10.76
C SER A 109 -8.57 11.60 10.46
N ASP A 110 -8.69 11.01 9.27
CA ASP A 110 -9.87 10.32 8.75
C ASP A 110 -9.88 8.80 8.99
N VAL A 111 -9.04 8.30 9.91
CA VAL A 111 -9.02 6.88 10.31
C VAL A 111 -9.46 6.76 11.78
N PRO A 112 -10.70 6.31 12.04
CA PRO A 112 -11.20 6.13 13.41
C PRO A 112 -10.45 5.03 14.16
N LEU A 113 -10.06 5.27 15.42
CA LEU A 113 -9.26 4.33 16.23
C LEU A 113 -9.87 2.93 16.36
N ARG A 114 -11.20 2.83 16.44
CA ARG A 114 -11.93 1.58 16.60
C ARG A 114 -12.33 0.92 15.27
N SER A 115 -11.95 1.51 14.13
CA SER A 115 -12.18 0.87 12.84
C SER A 115 -11.31 -0.39 12.70
N ASN A 116 -11.86 -1.42 12.05
CA ASN A 116 -11.15 -2.69 11.84
C ASN A 116 -9.86 -2.53 11.00
N TYR A 117 -9.75 -1.47 10.19
CA TYR A 117 -8.58 -1.16 9.39
C TYR A 117 -7.53 -0.30 10.11
N ALA A 118 -7.86 0.40 11.20
CA ALA A 118 -6.94 1.29 11.92
C ALA A 118 -5.56 0.68 12.25
N PRO A 119 -5.45 -0.51 12.88
CA PRO A 119 -4.13 -1.08 13.21
C PRO A 119 -3.30 -1.38 11.96
N TYR A 120 -3.96 -1.78 10.86
CA TYR A 120 -3.32 -2.07 9.59
C TYR A 120 -2.83 -0.79 8.90
N VAL A 121 -3.64 0.27 8.92
CA VAL A 121 -3.23 1.57 8.38
C VAL A 121 -2.04 2.12 9.17
N LYS A 122 -2.04 1.96 10.50
CA LYS A 122 -0.91 2.37 11.33
C LYS A 122 0.38 1.62 11.00
N TRP A 123 0.29 0.29 10.92
CA TRP A 123 1.40 -0.54 10.46
C TRP A 123 1.90 -0.11 9.08
N ALA A 124 0.99 0.08 8.13
CA ALA A 124 1.34 0.43 6.75
C ALA A 124 2.03 1.80 6.67
N LYS A 125 1.60 2.79 7.46
CA LYS A 125 2.28 4.09 7.55
C LYS A 125 3.67 3.97 8.15
N GLY A 126 3.80 3.26 9.28
CA GLY A 126 5.09 3.04 9.95
C GLY A 126 6.11 2.27 9.11
N LYS A 127 5.64 1.42 8.19
CA LYS A 127 6.48 0.69 7.21
C LYS A 127 6.71 1.42 5.89
N GLY A 128 6.12 2.60 5.69
CA GLY A 128 6.19 3.33 4.42
C GLY A 128 5.39 2.71 3.27
N ILE A 129 4.48 1.78 3.56
CA ILE A 129 3.59 1.13 2.58
C ILE A 129 2.54 2.12 2.04
N THR A 130 2.06 3.01 2.92
CA THR A 130 1.18 4.13 2.53
C THR A 130 1.70 5.45 3.07
N MET A 131 1.51 6.51 2.29
CA MET A 131 1.81 7.88 2.72
C MET A 131 0.55 8.70 3.02
N GLY A 132 -0.63 8.17 2.72
CA GLY A 132 -1.89 8.91 2.71
C GLY A 132 -2.22 9.48 1.34
N VAL A 133 -3.20 10.37 1.28
CA VAL A 133 -3.63 11.11 0.08
C VAL A 133 -3.27 12.60 0.13
N GLY A 134 -2.59 13.04 1.18
CA GLY A 134 -2.35 14.46 1.48
C GLY A 134 -3.06 14.89 2.77
N ASP A 135 -2.74 16.06 3.30
CA ASP A 135 -3.45 16.73 4.41
C ASP A 135 -3.67 15.87 5.68
N GLY A 136 -2.75 14.94 5.95
CA GLY A 136 -2.88 14.02 7.09
C GLY A 136 -4.01 12.99 6.93
N ARG A 137 -4.51 12.77 5.72
CA ARG A 137 -5.60 11.84 5.40
C ARG A 137 -5.13 10.57 4.72
N PHE A 138 -5.86 9.47 4.92
CA PHE A 138 -5.65 8.18 4.25
C PHE A 138 -6.74 7.85 3.23
N ASP A 139 -7.96 8.37 3.41
CA ASP A 139 -9.16 8.05 2.62
C ASP A 139 -9.49 6.55 2.64
N PRO A 140 -9.85 5.97 3.81
CA PRO A 140 -10.03 4.51 3.95
C PRO A 140 -11.22 3.96 3.16
N ASP A 141 -12.30 4.73 3.02
CA ASP A 141 -13.51 4.32 2.31
C ASP A 141 -13.51 4.70 0.82
N GLY A 142 -12.52 5.48 0.40
CA GLY A 142 -12.29 5.79 -1.01
C GLY A 142 -12.02 4.56 -1.86
N SER A 143 -12.55 4.56 -3.09
CA SER A 143 -12.31 3.47 -4.06
C SER A 143 -10.83 3.37 -4.41
N LEU A 144 -10.26 2.17 -4.31
CA LEU A 144 -8.88 1.91 -4.67
C LEU A 144 -8.74 1.85 -6.20
N THR A 145 -7.83 2.64 -6.75
CA THR A 145 -7.45 2.54 -8.17
C THR A 145 -6.38 1.48 -8.39
N ARG A 146 -6.30 0.93 -9.61
CA ARG A 146 -5.30 -0.09 -9.96
C ARG A 146 -3.86 0.42 -9.80
N GLU A 147 -3.59 1.69 -10.13
CA GLU A 147 -2.25 2.29 -9.93
C GLU A 147 -1.86 2.47 -8.45
N GLN A 148 -2.85 2.75 -7.58
CA GLN A 148 -2.64 2.81 -6.13
C GLN A 148 -2.40 1.41 -5.56
N MET A 149 -3.16 0.41 -6.02
CA MET A 149 -2.96 -0.99 -5.65
C MET A 149 -1.52 -1.45 -5.94
N ALA A 150 -1.03 -1.15 -7.15
CA ALA A 150 0.36 -1.44 -7.54
C ALA A 150 1.39 -0.74 -6.64
N THR A 151 1.20 0.55 -6.40
CA THR A 151 2.13 1.36 -5.59
C THR A 151 2.22 0.83 -4.15
N MET A 152 1.09 0.50 -3.53
CA MET A 152 1.07 -0.04 -2.16
C MET A 152 1.74 -1.42 -2.09
N THR A 153 1.53 -2.29 -3.08
CA THR A 153 2.17 -3.62 -3.10
C THR A 153 3.68 -3.55 -3.32
N VAL A 154 4.17 -2.67 -4.19
CA VAL A 154 5.62 -2.49 -4.37
C VAL A 154 6.27 -1.98 -3.09
N ARG A 155 5.68 -0.98 -2.42
CA ARG A 155 6.20 -0.51 -1.13
C ARG A 155 6.13 -1.58 -0.05
N PHE A 156 5.11 -2.44 -0.07
CA PHE A 156 5.04 -3.61 0.79
C PHE A 156 6.19 -4.59 0.53
N PHE A 157 6.53 -4.87 -0.72
CA PHE A 157 7.66 -5.74 -1.06
C PHE A 157 8.98 -5.12 -0.63
N GLU A 158 9.15 -3.81 -0.84
CA GLU A 158 10.35 -3.08 -0.44
C GLU A 158 10.51 -3.05 1.09
N ALA A 159 9.43 -2.80 1.84
CA ALA A 159 9.43 -2.76 3.31
C ALA A 159 9.83 -4.10 3.96
N TYR A 160 9.58 -5.21 3.27
CA TYR A 160 9.89 -6.57 3.73
C TYR A 160 11.04 -7.24 2.96
N GLN A 161 11.60 -6.54 1.97
CA GLN A 161 12.62 -7.03 1.05
C GLN A 161 12.23 -8.37 0.39
N TYR A 162 10.97 -8.47 -0.05
CA TYR A 162 10.50 -9.61 -0.82
C TYR A 162 11.05 -9.58 -2.24
N GLU A 163 11.48 -10.73 -2.73
CA GLU A 163 11.88 -10.88 -4.13
C GLU A 163 10.66 -10.97 -5.04
N TYR A 164 10.78 -10.35 -6.21
CA TYR A 164 9.80 -10.48 -7.29
C TYR A 164 9.96 -11.83 -8.01
N PRO A 165 8.91 -12.38 -8.63
CA PRO A 165 9.04 -13.54 -9.49
C PRO A 165 10.07 -13.26 -10.59
N LYS A 166 10.89 -14.28 -10.88
CA LYS A 166 11.92 -14.22 -11.94
C LYS A 166 11.34 -14.36 -13.35
N VAL A 167 10.02 -14.41 -13.47
CA VAL A 167 9.32 -14.32 -14.76
C VAL A 167 9.53 -12.91 -15.29
N SER A 168 9.92 -12.75 -16.55
CA SER A 168 10.04 -11.45 -17.20
C SER A 168 9.05 -11.38 -18.37
N VAL A 169 7.92 -10.73 -18.16
CA VAL A 169 6.97 -10.36 -19.22
C VAL A 169 7.58 -9.19 -19.99
N ALA A 170 7.79 -9.38 -21.30
CA ALA A 170 8.33 -8.35 -22.17
C ALA A 170 7.33 -7.21 -22.40
N GLY A 171 7.85 -5.99 -22.53
CA GLY A 171 7.07 -4.80 -22.85
C GLY A 171 6.46 -4.08 -21.63
N LYS A 172 5.69 -3.04 -21.92
CA LYS A 172 4.94 -2.22 -20.96
C LYS A 172 3.45 -2.28 -21.30
N PRO A 173 2.53 -1.97 -20.36
CA PRO A 173 1.12 -1.79 -20.68
C PRO A 173 0.91 -0.89 -21.89
N ALA A 174 -0.08 -1.19 -22.73
CA ALA A 174 -0.38 -0.38 -23.92
C ALA A 174 -0.75 1.06 -23.57
N ASP A 175 -1.39 1.27 -22.41
CA ASP A 175 -1.77 2.56 -21.85
C ASP A 175 -0.76 3.10 -20.82
N PHE A 176 0.51 2.66 -20.87
CA PHE A 176 1.54 3.04 -19.88
C PHE A 176 1.69 4.55 -19.70
N ASP A 177 1.57 5.32 -20.79
CA ASP A 177 1.74 6.77 -20.75
C ASP A 177 0.57 7.48 -20.03
N SER A 178 -0.55 6.78 -19.82
CA SER A 178 -1.68 7.27 -19.04
C SER A 178 -1.53 7.08 -17.53
N ILE A 179 -0.57 6.26 -17.09
CA ILE A 179 -0.28 5.98 -15.68
C ILE A 179 0.28 7.24 -15.02
N SER A 180 -0.19 7.56 -13.82
CA SER A 180 0.36 8.68 -13.05
C SER A 180 1.86 8.47 -12.75
N ASP A 181 2.67 9.53 -12.81
CA ASP A 181 4.13 9.40 -12.70
C ASP A 181 4.60 8.68 -11.43
N TYR A 182 3.91 8.91 -10.31
CA TYR A 182 4.23 8.27 -9.03
C TYR A 182 4.04 6.73 -9.04
N ALA A 183 3.28 6.19 -9.99
CA ALA A 183 2.91 4.78 -10.06
C ALA A 183 3.60 4.03 -11.22
N LYS A 184 4.22 4.72 -12.17
CA LYS A 184 4.84 4.11 -13.37
C LYS A 184 5.84 3.01 -13.02
N GLU A 185 6.74 3.29 -12.09
CA GLU A 185 7.74 2.30 -11.64
C GLU A 185 7.07 1.08 -10.99
N ALA A 186 6.08 1.32 -10.12
CA ALA A 186 5.41 0.24 -9.42
C ALA A 186 4.62 -0.67 -10.37
N VAL A 187 3.91 -0.06 -11.32
CA VAL A 187 3.20 -0.80 -12.36
C VAL A 187 4.17 -1.59 -13.23
N LEU A 188 5.28 -0.99 -13.67
CA LEU A 188 6.26 -1.67 -14.51
C LEU A 188 6.89 -2.88 -13.79
N LYS A 189 7.29 -2.73 -12.52
CA LYS A 189 7.85 -3.83 -11.70
C LYS A 189 6.89 -5.01 -11.59
N LEU A 190 5.63 -4.74 -11.29
CA LEU A 190 4.62 -5.79 -11.11
C LEU A 190 4.12 -6.38 -12.43
N TRP A 191 4.12 -5.59 -13.50
CA TRP A 191 3.83 -6.05 -14.85
C TRP A 191 4.94 -6.97 -15.35
N SER A 192 6.19 -6.54 -15.25
CA SER A 192 7.34 -7.31 -15.73
C SER A 192 7.45 -8.66 -15.03
N CYS A 193 7.03 -8.78 -13.76
CA CYS A 193 7.03 -10.07 -13.07
C CYS A 193 5.74 -10.89 -13.20
N GLY A 194 4.77 -10.43 -14.01
CA GLY A 194 3.52 -11.14 -14.27
C GLY A 194 2.53 -11.15 -13.10
N LEU A 195 2.74 -10.34 -12.06
CA LEU A 195 1.77 -10.19 -10.97
C LEU A 195 0.53 -9.43 -11.44
N PHE A 196 0.74 -8.36 -12.20
CA PHE A 196 -0.32 -7.70 -12.93
C PHE A 196 -0.42 -8.25 -14.35
N THR A 197 -1.63 -8.66 -14.68
CA THR A 197 -2.05 -8.96 -16.04
C THR A 197 -3.04 -7.85 -16.43
N GLY A 198 -2.80 -7.21 -17.57
CA GLY A 198 -3.71 -6.21 -18.13
C GLY A 198 -5.04 -6.82 -18.57
N ASP A 199 -5.85 -6.03 -19.25
CA ASP A 199 -7.01 -6.53 -19.98
C ASP A 199 -6.60 -7.24 -21.28
N ASP A 200 -7.58 -7.78 -22.00
CA ASP A 200 -7.38 -8.48 -23.27
C ASP A 200 -6.78 -7.61 -24.37
N GLN A 201 -6.78 -6.28 -24.20
CA GLN A 201 -6.21 -5.31 -25.13
C GLN A 201 -4.77 -4.94 -24.73
N GLY A 202 -4.25 -5.50 -23.65
CA GLY A 202 -2.91 -5.21 -23.12
C GLY A 202 -2.85 -3.91 -22.30
N ASN A 203 -3.99 -3.31 -21.91
CA ASN A 203 -4.02 -2.12 -21.06
C ASN A 203 -3.97 -2.49 -19.58
N PHE A 204 -3.32 -1.64 -18.78
CA PHE A 204 -3.32 -1.74 -17.34
C PHE A 204 -4.55 -1.09 -16.69
N ASN A 205 -5.14 -0.07 -17.31
CA ASN A 205 -6.27 0.72 -16.84
C ASN A 205 -6.02 1.41 -15.48
N PRO A 206 -5.05 2.34 -15.39
CA PRO A 206 -4.50 2.83 -14.12
C PRO A 206 -5.52 3.48 -13.17
N ARG A 207 -6.43 4.29 -13.72
CA ARG A 207 -7.44 5.05 -12.95
C ARG A 207 -8.72 4.26 -12.69
N SER A 208 -8.85 3.06 -13.26
CA SER A 208 -10.02 2.21 -13.01
C SER A 208 -10.04 1.77 -11.56
N LYS A 209 -11.25 1.73 -10.98
CA LYS A 209 -11.49 1.22 -9.64
C LYS A 209 -11.27 -0.30 -9.66
N ALA A 210 -10.40 -0.80 -8.78
CA ALA A 210 -10.19 -2.23 -8.64
C ALA A 210 -11.44 -2.85 -8.02
N THR A 211 -12.03 -3.83 -8.70
CA THR A 211 -13.11 -4.64 -8.14
C THR A 211 -12.59 -5.59 -7.08
N ARG A 212 -13.46 -6.06 -6.17
CA ARG A 212 -13.09 -7.07 -5.18
C ARG A 212 -12.58 -8.37 -5.82
N ALA A 213 -13.12 -8.76 -6.99
CA ALA A 213 -12.63 -9.90 -7.76
C ALA A 213 -11.19 -9.71 -8.26
N GLU A 214 -10.87 -8.55 -8.84
CA GLU A 214 -9.50 -8.27 -9.29
C GLU A 214 -8.52 -8.23 -8.13
N ALA A 215 -8.92 -7.57 -7.04
CA ALA A 215 -8.06 -7.41 -5.87
C ALA A 215 -7.82 -8.74 -5.14
N VAL A 216 -8.83 -9.61 -5.02
CA VAL A 216 -8.64 -10.94 -4.41
C VAL A 216 -7.74 -11.83 -5.25
N THR A 217 -7.90 -11.82 -6.58
CA THR A 217 -7.02 -12.59 -7.48
C THR A 217 -5.58 -12.09 -7.42
N PHE A 218 -5.39 -10.78 -7.46
CA PHE A 218 -4.05 -10.17 -7.32
C PHE A 218 -3.42 -10.48 -5.95
N SER A 219 -4.20 -10.36 -4.87
CA SER A 219 -3.73 -10.59 -3.50
C SER A 219 -3.40 -12.06 -3.24
N SER A 220 -4.19 -13.00 -3.78
CA SER A 220 -3.91 -14.44 -3.69
C SER A 220 -2.63 -14.83 -4.40
N ARG A 221 -2.33 -14.24 -5.57
CA ARG A 221 -1.03 -14.43 -6.25
C ARG A 221 0.12 -13.86 -5.41
N THR A 222 -0.09 -12.67 -4.85
CA THR A 222 0.88 -11.97 -4.00
C THR A 222 1.21 -12.79 -2.75
N ASP A 223 0.20 -13.31 -2.06
CA ASP A 223 0.38 -14.14 -0.86
C ASP A 223 1.15 -15.44 -1.15
N ARG A 224 0.81 -16.14 -2.24
CA ARG A 224 1.54 -17.35 -2.67
C ARG A 224 3.01 -17.06 -2.96
N LEU A 225 3.31 -15.92 -3.56
CA LEU A 225 4.69 -15.48 -3.78
C LEU A 225 5.41 -15.28 -2.45
N VAL A 226 4.81 -14.54 -1.51
CA VAL A 226 5.40 -14.29 -0.18
C VAL A 226 5.64 -15.60 0.55
N ILE A 227 4.68 -16.53 0.55
CA ILE A 227 4.85 -17.87 1.14
C ILE A 227 6.02 -18.61 0.48
N SER A 228 6.11 -18.60 -0.85
CA SER A 228 7.20 -19.26 -1.59
C SER A 228 8.57 -18.67 -1.28
N PHE A 229 8.65 -17.35 -1.06
CA PHE A 229 9.87 -16.65 -0.69
C PHE A 229 10.30 -17.00 0.74
N LEU A 230 9.36 -16.96 1.70
CA LEU A 230 9.63 -17.33 3.09
C LEU A 230 10.08 -18.80 3.20
N ALA A 231 9.42 -19.71 2.47
CA ALA A 231 9.80 -21.11 2.41
C ALA A 231 11.20 -21.36 1.80
N GLN A 232 11.72 -20.44 0.97
CA GLN A 232 13.08 -20.52 0.43
C GLN A 232 14.13 -19.99 1.41
N LYS A 233 13.81 -18.94 2.18
CA LYS A 233 14.70 -18.43 3.25
C LYS A 233 14.99 -19.48 4.33
N ASP A 234 14.02 -20.33 4.61
CA ASP A 234 14.13 -21.37 5.66
C ASP A 234 14.80 -22.66 5.16
N LYS A 235 15.19 -22.76 3.88
CA LYS A 235 15.94 -23.91 3.37
C LYS A 235 17.44 -23.75 3.69
N PRO A 236 18.09 -24.72 4.37
CA PRO A 236 19.53 -24.70 4.53
C PRO A 236 20.23 -24.76 3.15
N PRO A 237 21.44 -24.18 3.01
CA PRO A 237 22.15 -24.19 1.75
C PRO A 237 22.35 -25.64 1.28
N VAL A 238 21.90 -25.92 0.06
CA VAL A 238 22.06 -27.22 -0.57
C VAL A 238 23.56 -27.45 -0.79
N VAL A 239 24.14 -28.33 0.03
CA VAL A 239 25.44 -28.92 -0.26
C VAL A 239 25.23 -29.95 -1.36
N ILE A 240 25.69 -29.65 -2.56
CA ILE A 240 25.80 -30.65 -3.62
C ILE A 240 26.97 -31.57 -3.26
N SER A 241 26.72 -32.62 -2.48
CA SER A 241 27.62 -33.77 -2.38
C SER A 241 27.24 -34.76 -3.46
N GLY A 242 28.08 -34.87 -4.48
CA GLY A 242 27.95 -35.92 -5.49
C GLY A 242 28.15 -37.30 -4.86
N SER A 243 27.27 -38.22 -5.19
CA SER A 243 27.54 -39.66 -5.15
C SER A 243 26.69 -40.32 -6.23
N VAL A 244 27.38 -40.74 -7.29
CA VAL A 244 26.90 -41.71 -8.27
C VAL A 244 26.65 -43.02 -7.51
N ASP A 245 25.46 -43.56 -7.60
CA ASP A 245 25.20 -44.94 -7.20
C ASP A 245 24.71 -45.72 -8.42
N ASN A 246 25.50 -46.71 -8.81
CA ASN A 246 25.19 -47.66 -9.87
C ASN A 246 24.39 -48.80 -9.24
N SER A 247 23.15 -48.98 -9.66
CA SER A 247 22.55 -50.32 -9.66
C SER A 247 21.77 -50.55 -10.95
N GLU A 248 22.23 -51.57 -11.67
CA GLU A 248 21.58 -52.15 -12.83
C GLU A 248 20.28 -52.84 -12.41
N ASN A 249 19.24 -52.66 -13.21
CA ASN A 249 18.31 -53.71 -13.58
C ASN A 249 17.83 -53.39 -15.02
N GLU A 250 18.17 -54.29 -15.94
CA GLU A 250 17.65 -54.33 -17.32
C GLU A 250 16.15 -54.66 -17.29
N ASP A 251 15.34 -53.90 -18.05
CA ASP A 251 14.38 -54.43 -19.02
C ASP A 251 13.74 -53.28 -19.83
N ASP A 252 13.74 -53.45 -21.16
CA ASP A 252 13.23 -52.58 -22.25
C ASP A 252 13.92 -51.23 -22.51
N GLU A 253 15.02 -51.26 -23.27
CA GLU A 253 15.71 -50.08 -23.81
C GLU A 253 14.88 -49.42 -24.93
N VAL A 254 13.96 -48.53 -24.56
CA VAL A 254 13.47 -47.50 -25.48
C VAL A 254 14.65 -46.57 -25.74
N VAL A 255 15.29 -46.69 -26.90
CA VAL A 255 16.33 -45.74 -27.33
C VAL A 255 15.67 -44.37 -27.51
N VAL A 256 15.66 -43.57 -26.44
CA VAL A 256 15.18 -42.19 -26.48
C VAL A 256 16.21 -41.38 -27.24
N LYS A 257 15.92 -41.09 -28.51
CA LYS A 257 16.77 -40.23 -29.33
C LYS A 257 16.76 -38.82 -28.73
N THR A 258 17.95 -38.26 -28.53
CA THR A 258 18.15 -36.95 -27.90
C THR A 258 18.92 -36.03 -28.84
N HIS A 259 18.72 -34.73 -28.64
CA HIS A 259 19.30 -33.67 -29.45
C HIS A 259 19.97 -32.62 -28.59
N ALA A 260 21.09 -32.11 -29.07
CA ALA A 260 21.89 -31.12 -28.37
C ALA A 260 21.55 -29.69 -28.81
N ILE A 261 21.32 -28.82 -27.83
CA ILE A 261 21.06 -27.39 -28.03
C ILE A 261 22.28 -26.62 -27.51
N THR A 262 23.00 -25.92 -28.40
CA THR A 262 24.18 -25.13 -28.03
C THR A 262 23.84 -23.65 -27.96
N PHE A 263 24.19 -23.00 -26.85
CA PHE A 263 23.89 -21.57 -26.60
C PHE A 263 25.13 -20.71 -26.82
N MET A 264 24.99 -19.63 -27.60
CA MET A 264 26.10 -18.79 -28.07
C MET A 264 25.83 -17.29 -27.84
N GLU A 265 26.86 -16.51 -27.50
CA GLU A 265 26.89 -15.05 -27.66
C GLU A 265 27.93 -14.73 -28.74
N GLY A 266 27.47 -14.37 -29.93
CA GLY A 266 28.35 -14.30 -31.11
C GLY A 266 29.08 -15.62 -31.32
N ASN A 267 30.42 -15.62 -31.20
CA ASN A 267 31.25 -16.82 -31.33
C ASN A 267 31.55 -17.51 -29.99
N ASN A 268 31.09 -16.97 -28.86
CA ASN A 268 31.38 -17.50 -27.54
C ASN A 268 30.32 -18.51 -27.12
N ARG A 269 30.72 -19.74 -26.80
CA ARG A 269 29.80 -20.77 -26.27
C ARG A 269 29.48 -20.48 -24.82
N MET A 270 28.20 -20.24 -24.54
CA MET A 270 27.66 -19.90 -23.21
C MET A 270 27.19 -21.14 -22.44
N GLY A 271 26.74 -22.18 -23.15
CA GLY A 271 26.23 -23.39 -22.53
C GLY A 271 25.74 -24.43 -23.53
N GLN A 272 25.23 -25.55 -23.02
CA GLN A 272 24.57 -26.59 -23.81
C GLN A 272 23.50 -27.28 -22.98
N ALA A 273 22.38 -27.61 -23.62
CA ALA A 273 21.33 -28.43 -23.04
C ALA A 273 20.98 -29.59 -23.98
N VAL A 274 20.21 -30.54 -23.48
CA VAL A 274 19.78 -31.73 -24.22
C VAL A 274 18.27 -31.86 -24.10
N ALA A 275 17.59 -32.15 -25.21
CA ALA A 275 16.16 -32.44 -25.24
C ALA A 275 15.92 -33.80 -25.90
N GLN A 276 14.83 -34.47 -25.53
CA GLN A 276 14.37 -35.67 -26.22
C GLN A 276 13.74 -35.28 -27.56
N GLU A 277 13.91 -36.09 -28.60
CA GLU A 277 13.35 -35.84 -29.92
C GLU A 277 11.82 -35.66 -29.84
N GLY A 278 11.33 -34.53 -30.38
CA GLY A 278 9.93 -34.15 -30.36
C GLY A 278 9.44 -33.60 -29.01
N LYS A 279 10.33 -33.35 -28.04
CA LYS A 279 9.98 -32.72 -26.76
C LYS A 279 10.55 -31.30 -26.63
N PRO A 280 9.88 -30.43 -25.87
CA PRO A 280 10.42 -29.14 -25.48
C PRO A 280 11.69 -29.25 -24.64
N LEU A 281 12.39 -28.14 -24.48
CA LEU A 281 13.50 -28.03 -23.55
C LEU A 281 13.00 -27.77 -22.13
N ASP A 282 13.45 -28.57 -21.15
CA ASP A 282 13.02 -28.43 -19.75
C ASP A 282 13.39 -27.08 -19.14
N LYS A 283 14.56 -26.54 -19.50
CA LYS A 283 15.10 -25.30 -18.93
C LYS A 283 16.06 -24.59 -19.87
N LEU A 284 15.86 -23.28 -20.05
CA LEU A 284 16.85 -22.41 -20.70
C LEU A 284 17.96 -21.98 -19.74
N PRO A 285 19.14 -21.62 -20.27
CA PRO A 285 20.11 -20.76 -19.60
C PRO A 285 19.48 -19.67 -18.73
N GLY A 286 19.83 -19.64 -17.45
CA GLY A 286 19.41 -18.56 -16.56
C GLY A 286 20.30 -17.33 -16.63
N ASN A 287 19.94 -16.31 -15.85
CA ASN A 287 20.64 -15.03 -15.79
C ASN A 287 22.11 -15.15 -15.37
N GLU A 288 22.51 -16.25 -14.75
CA GLU A 288 23.92 -16.56 -14.44
C GLU A 288 24.84 -16.53 -15.66
N ILE A 289 24.31 -16.80 -16.86
CA ILE A 289 25.08 -16.76 -18.10
C ILE A 289 24.55 -15.73 -19.11
N THR A 290 23.29 -15.30 -19.01
CA THR A 290 22.71 -14.28 -19.91
C THR A 290 22.76 -12.86 -19.36
N ALA A 291 23.15 -12.64 -18.10
CA ALA A 291 23.29 -11.27 -17.58
C ALA A 291 24.54 -10.60 -18.18
N LYS A 292 24.34 -9.40 -18.73
CA LYS A 292 25.39 -8.58 -19.32
C LYS A 292 25.25 -7.13 -18.86
N ASP A 293 26.29 -6.59 -18.23
CA ASP A 293 26.25 -5.24 -17.66
C ASP A 293 26.00 -4.18 -18.74
N GLY A 294 25.01 -3.32 -18.52
CA GLY A 294 24.60 -2.28 -19.48
C GLY A 294 23.73 -2.75 -20.64
N TYR A 295 23.29 -4.01 -20.67
CA TYR A 295 22.46 -4.57 -21.74
C TYR A 295 21.24 -5.32 -21.19
N ILE A 296 20.15 -5.31 -21.95
CA ILE A 296 18.95 -6.11 -21.77
C ILE A 296 19.08 -7.35 -22.65
N PHE A 297 18.99 -8.55 -22.06
CA PHE A 297 18.88 -9.79 -22.83
C PHE A 297 17.49 -9.88 -23.48
N ILE A 298 17.44 -9.95 -24.81
CA ILE A 298 16.20 -9.92 -25.58
C ILE A 298 15.66 -11.34 -25.83
N GLY A 299 16.53 -12.33 -26.01
CA GLY A 299 16.11 -13.71 -26.24
C GLY A 299 17.13 -14.55 -27.03
N TRP A 300 16.77 -15.80 -27.28
CA TRP A 300 17.54 -16.76 -28.06
C TRP A 300 17.01 -16.84 -29.49
N TYR A 301 17.89 -16.96 -30.48
CA TYR A 301 17.54 -17.03 -31.90
C TYR A 301 18.26 -18.19 -32.58
N THR A 302 17.62 -18.88 -33.53
CA THR A 302 18.24 -20.02 -34.23
C THR A 302 19.23 -19.60 -35.32
N ASP A 303 19.32 -18.31 -35.63
CA ASP A 303 20.27 -17.72 -36.56
C ASP A 303 21.03 -16.52 -35.95
N PRO A 304 22.29 -16.28 -36.38
CA PRO A 304 23.09 -15.15 -35.90
C PRO A 304 22.54 -13.77 -36.27
N GLU A 305 21.71 -13.68 -37.30
CA GLU A 305 21.09 -12.43 -37.76
C GLU A 305 19.85 -12.06 -36.93
N PHE A 306 19.52 -12.88 -35.93
CA PHE A 306 18.40 -12.71 -35.01
C PHE A 306 17.04 -12.58 -35.71
N SER A 307 16.85 -13.31 -36.80
CA SER A 307 15.61 -13.29 -37.59
C SER A 307 14.56 -14.27 -37.08
N ASN A 308 14.99 -15.42 -36.54
CA ASN A 308 14.12 -16.51 -36.11
C ASN A 308 14.26 -16.75 -34.59
N PRO A 309 13.29 -16.32 -33.77
CA PRO A 309 13.36 -16.54 -32.33
C PRO A 309 13.23 -18.04 -31.99
N PHE A 310 13.95 -18.46 -30.95
CA PHE A 310 13.90 -19.80 -30.37
C PHE A 310 13.15 -19.76 -29.05
N TYR A 311 12.14 -20.62 -28.89
CA TYR A 311 11.39 -20.76 -27.64
C TYR A 311 11.59 -22.14 -27.03
N ALA A 312 11.74 -22.21 -25.72
CA ALA A 312 11.96 -23.47 -25.01
C ALA A 312 10.81 -24.48 -25.18
N GLN A 313 9.59 -23.97 -25.37
CA GLN A 313 8.39 -24.79 -25.59
C GLN A 313 8.35 -25.49 -26.97
N ASP A 314 9.21 -25.10 -27.91
CA ASP A 314 9.18 -25.66 -29.26
C ASP A 314 9.78 -27.08 -29.26
N PRO A 315 9.14 -28.05 -29.94
CA PRO A 315 9.67 -29.41 -30.03
C PRO A 315 11.05 -29.44 -30.68
N VAL A 316 12.02 -30.04 -29.99
CA VAL A 316 13.37 -30.20 -30.52
C VAL A 316 13.43 -31.44 -31.40
N MET A 317 13.64 -31.24 -32.70
CA MET A 317 13.65 -32.32 -33.70
C MET A 317 15.06 -32.69 -34.18
N THR A 318 16.04 -31.80 -33.99
CA THR A 318 17.43 -31.99 -34.39
C THR A 318 18.36 -31.26 -33.44
N ASP A 319 19.67 -31.48 -33.56
CA ASP A 319 20.66 -30.63 -32.91
C ASP A 319 20.54 -29.19 -33.45
N LEU A 320 20.69 -28.21 -32.56
CA LEU A 320 20.53 -26.80 -32.89
C LEU A 320 21.51 -25.91 -32.14
N THR A 321 21.84 -24.78 -32.75
CA THR A 321 22.63 -23.72 -32.12
C THR A 321 21.77 -22.47 -32.04
N VAL A 322 21.75 -21.82 -30.88
CA VAL A 322 20.98 -20.61 -30.64
C VAL A 322 21.86 -19.48 -30.12
N TYR A 323 21.52 -18.26 -30.52
CA TYR A 323 22.31 -17.05 -30.32
C TYR A 323 21.58 -16.06 -29.43
N ALA A 324 22.27 -15.55 -28.42
CA ALA A 324 21.79 -14.54 -27.49
C ALA A 324 21.72 -13.17 -28.17
N LYS A 325 20.54 -12.55 -28.15
CA LYS A 325 20.36 -11.16 -28.58
C LYS A 325 20.34 -10.23 -27.36
N TYR A 326 20.99 -9.07 -27.48
CA TYR A 326 21.04 -8.04 -26.46
C TYR A 326 20.67 -6.68 -27.03
N GLU A 327 20.13 -5.79 -26.19
CA GLU A 327 19.86 -4.38 -26.47
C GLU A 327 20.51 -3.49 -25.41
N GLU A 328 21.05 -2.34 -25.78
CA GLU A 328 21.72 -1.44 -24.83
C GLU A 328 20.72 -0.74 -23.89
N LEU A 329 21.06 -0.69 -22.61
CA LEU A 329 20.25 -0.03 -21.59
C LEU A 329 20.51 1.49 -21.61
N ILE A 330 19.62 2.26 -22.23
CA ILE A 330 19.70 3.73 -22.24
C ILE A 330 19.38 4.26 -20.83
N LYS A 331 20.37 4.82 -20.14
CA LYS A 331 20.18 5.49 -18.84
C LYS A 331 19.70 6.92 -19.07
N GLU A 332 18.43 7.22 -18.81
CA GLU A 332 17.99 8.61 -18.67
C GLU A 332 18.53 9.19 -17.35
N GLN A 333 19.25 10.31 -17.45
CA GLN A 333 19.78 11.04 -16.32
C GLN A 333 18.66 11.96 -15.77
N LEU A 334 18.17 11.69 -14.56
CA LEU A 334 17.27 12.60 -13.82
C LEU A 334 17.97 13.95 -13.64
N THR A 335 17.56 14.97 -14.39
CA THR A 335 18.03 16.35 -14.20
C THR A 335 17.04 17.08 -13.31
N LEU A 336 17.44 17.36 -12.07
CA LEU A 336 16.62 18.12 -11.13
C LEU A 336 16.36 19.51 -11.70
N SER A 337 15.10 19.88 -11.91
CA SER A 337 14.71 21.14 -12.56
C SER A 337 14.13 22.19 -11.59
N SER A 338 13.90 21.83 -10.33
CA SER A 338 13.26 22.70 -9.34
C SER A 338 13.74 22.44 -7.90
N PHE A 339 13.44 23.36 -6.99
CA PHE A 339 13.54 23.18 -5.54
C PHE A 339 12.43 23.95 -4.80
N ALA A 340 12.22 23.63 -3.51
CA ALA A 340 11.22 24.27 -2.68
C ALA A 340 11.78 24.79 -1.35
N LEU A 341 11.23 25.89 -0.83
CA LEU A 341 11.54 26.48 0.48
C LEU A 341 10.24 26.78 1.23
N THR A 342 10.01 26.18 2.39
CA THR A 342 8.80 26.43 3.18
C THR A 342 9.08 27.38 4.34
N ASP A 343 8.08 28.15 4.74
CA ASP A 343 8.09 28.93 5.99
C ASP A 343 9.24 29.97 6.03
N GLN A 344 9.39 30.72 4.94
CA GLN A 344 10.44 31.73 4.79
C GLN A 344 9.99 33.08 5.34
N ASN A 345 10.94 33.90 5.79
CA ASN A 345 10.63 35.27 6.20
C ASN A 345 10.24 36.14 5.00
N PRO A 346 9.42 37.20 5.20
CA PRO A 346 9.08 38.17 4.16
C PRO A 346 10.27 38.81 3.43
N ASP A 347 11.45 38.86 4.06
CA ASP A 347 12.67 39.43 3.50
C ASP A 347 13.51 38.45 2.66
N LEU A 348 12.96 37.27 2.34
CA LEU A 348 13.60 36.27 1.48
C LEU A 348 14.16 36.89 0.19
N SER A 349 15.33 36.42 -0.22
CA SER A 349 15.92 36.79 -1.50
C SER A 349 16.62 35.62 -2.17
N PHE A 350 16.67 35.65 -3.50
CA PHE A 350 17.37 34.67 -4.33
C PHE A 350 18.55 35.34 -5.00
N ILE A 351 19.71 34.69 -4.92
CA ILE A 351 20.87 35.09 -5.73
C ILE A 351 20.84 34.29 -7.02
N ILE A 352 20.81 34.99 -8.15
CA ILE A 352 20.86 34.37 -9.48
C ILE A 352 22.10 34.82 -10.24
N GLN A 353 22.54 33.99 -11.18
CA GLN A 353 23.70 34.26 -12.02
C GLN A 353 23.34 34.08 -13.49
N ARG A 354 23.76 35.05 -14.31
CA ARG A 354 23.72 34.95 -15.76
C ARG A 354 24.91 34.12 -16.23
N ILE A 355 24.62 33.06 -16.98
CA ILE A 355 25.63 32.15 -17.55
C ILE A 355 25.74 32.28 -19.08
N ASP A 356 24.75 32.91 -19.71
CA ASP A 356 24.76 33.13 -21.16
C ASP A 356 24.79 34.62 -21.49
N SER A 357 25.83 35.04 -22.22
CA SER A 357 25.97 36.40 -22.75
C SER A 357 24.84 36.82 -23.71
N GLY A 358 24.13 35.86 -24.31
CA GLY A 358 22.95 36.08 -25.16
C GLY A 358 21.61 36.12 -24.41
N ALA A 359 21.59 35.90 -23.09
CA ALA A 359 20.35 35.88 -22.32
C ALA A 359 19.56 37.21 -22.43
N ALA A 360 18.24 37.13 -22.29
CA ALA A 360 17.39 38.32 -22.20
C ALA A 360 17.81 39.21 -21.02
N ASP A 361 17.36 40.46 -21.02
CA ASP A 361 17.50 41.34 -19.85
C ASP A 361 16.94 40.67 -18.59
N VAL A 362 17.58 40.87 -17.44
CA VAL A 362 17.25 40.16 -16.19
C VAL A 362 15.80 40.39 -15.76
N HIS A 363 15.22 41.56 -16.04
CA HIS A 363 13.83 41.86 -15.72
C HIS A 363 12.83 41.05 -16.57
N ASN A 364 13.24 40.61 -17.76
CA ASN A 364 12.46 39.72 -18.63
C ASN A 364 12.85 38.24 -18.48
N GLY A 365 13.99 37.97 -17.83
CA GLY A 365 14.51 36.63 -17.59
C GLY A 365 14.00 35.99 -16.30
N ILE A 366 13.18 36.70 -15.52
CA ILE A 366 12.63 36.24 -14.25
C ILE A 366 11.11 36.40 -14.27
N LEU A 367 10.40 35.37 -13.82
CA LEU A 367 8.95 35.42 -13.63
C LEU A 367 8.62 34.99 -12.20
N LEU A 368 7.94 35.86 -11.44
CA LEU A 368 7.33 35.52 -10.16
C LEU A 368 5.83 35.26 -10.37
N THR A 369 5.37 34.10 -9.96
CA THR A 369 3.95 33.71 -9.99
C THR A 369 3.46 33.52 -8.57
N VAL A 370 2.30 34.09 -8.25
CA VAL A 370 1.58 33.75 -7.01
C VAL A 370 0.76 32.49 -7.28
N ILE A 371 0.92 31.47 -6.45
CA ILE A 371 0.34 30.13 -6.71
C ILE A 371 -0.80 29.76 -5.74
N ASP A 372 -1.16 30.65 -4.81
CA ASP A 372 -2.25 30.45 -3.84
C ASP A 372 -3.42 31.43 -4.01
N GLY A 373 -3.38 32.30 -5.03
CA GLY A 373 -4.40 33.31 -5.27
C GLY A 373 -4.26 34.60 -4.45
N SER A 374 -3.18 34.77 -3.68
CA SER A 374 -2.85 36.03 -3.02
C SER A 374 -2.57 37.17 -4.03
N ASP A 375 -2.63 38.41 -3.55
CA ASP A 375 -2.27 39.58 -4.37
C ASP A 375 -0.79 39.49 -4.83
N PRO A 376 -0.50 39.84 -6.10
CA PRO A 376 0.86 39.84 -6.61
C PRO A 376 1.72 40.90 -5.93
N VAL A 377 2.99 40.57 -5.72
CA VAL A 377 4.02 41.50 -5.25
C VAL A 377 4.99 41.82 -6.39
N GLY A 378 5.49 43.06 -6.43
CA GLY A 378 6.51 43.45 -7.38
C GLY A 378 7.88 42.88 -7.00
N LEU A 379 8.73 42.61 -8.00
CA LEU A 379 10.12 42.20 -7.77
C LEU A 379 11.07 43.41 -7.70
N SER A 380 12.00 43.35 -6.76
CA SER A 380 13.20 44.18 -6.69
C SER A 380 14.40 43.34 -7.14
N ILE A 381 15.14 43.84 -8.13
CA ILE A 381 16.31 43.16 -8.69
C ILE A 381 17.51 44.09 -8.52
N ILE A 382 18.51 43.65 -7.76
CA ILE A 382 19.72 44.40 -7.46
C ILE A 382 20.90 43.74 -8.16
N ASP A 383 21.51 44.43 -9.12
CA ASP A 383 22.74 43.99 -9.78
C ASP A 383 23.94 44.09 -8.81
N GLN A 384 24.66 42.99 -8.65
CA GLN A 384 25.87 42.87 -7.82
C GLN A 384 27.16 42.91 -8.66
N GLY A 385 27.04 43.04 -9.98
CA GLY A 385 28.15 42.93 -10.92
C GLY A 385 28.45 41.48 -11.32
N ASN A 386 29.27 41.31 -12.35
CA ASN A 386 29.68 40.00 -12.90
C ASN A 386 28.50 39.08 -13.26
N GLY A 387 27.37 39.66 -13.67
CA GLY A 387 26.16 38.92 -14.02
C GLY A 387 25.45 38.27 -12.84
N THR A 388 25.73 38.70 -11.60
CA THR A 388 25.04 38.22 -10.39
C THR A 388 23.99 39.21 -9.95
N TYR A 389 22.79 38.74 -9.61
CA TYR A 389 21.67 39.58 -9.20
C TYR A 389 21.03 39.04 -7.91
N ILE A 390 20.55 39.94 -7.07
CA ILE A 390 19.71 39.60 -5.90
C ILE A 390 18.27 39.94 -6.26
N VAL A 391 17.39 38.95 -6.13
CA VAL A 391 15.97 39.04 -6.45
C VAL A 391 15.16 38.90 -5.16
N SER A 392 14.36 39.91 -4.83
CA SER A 392 13.45 39.92 -3.67
C SER A 392 12.14 40.62 -4.01
N ALA A 393 11.16 40.62 -3.11
CA ALA A 393 9.93 41.40 -3.29
C ALA A 393 10.09 42.86 -2.80
N VAL A 394 9.45 43.80 -3.51
CA VAL A 394 9.39 45.20 -3.09
C VAL A 394 8.59 45.31 -1.80
N GLY A 395 9.26 45.70 -0.70
CA GLY A 395 8.63 45.77 0.62
C GLY A 395 8.48 44.41 1.33
N GLY A 396 9.08 43.35 0.79
CA GLY A 396 8.95 41.99 1.30
C GLY A 396 7.80 41.21 0.66
N PHE A 397 7.88 39.88 0.74
CA PHE A 397 6.81 39.00 0.29
C PHE A 397 5.66 39.01 1.31
N LYS A 398 4.42 38.76 0.83
CA LYS A 398 3.24 38.78 1.69
C LYS A 398 3.25 37.58 2.63
N GLU A 399 3.03 37.84 3.92
CA GLU A 399 2.92 36.78 4.93
C GLU A 399 1.79 35.81 4.61
N GLY A 400 2.07 34.50 4.77
CA GLY A 400 1.14 33.42 4.47
C GLY A 400 0.98 33.12 2.99
N ALA A 401 1.63 33.87 2.09
CA ALA A 401 1.49 33.68 0.66
C ALA A 401 2.48 32.65 0.09
N SER A 402 2.11 32.05 -1.04
CA SER A 402 2.90 31.05 -1.78
C SER A 402 3.26 31.54 -3.17
N TYR A 403 4.53 31.39 -3.53
CA TYR A 403 5.12 31.93 -4.76
C TYR A 403 5.93 30.88 -5.52
N GLN A 404 6.12 31.12 -6.82
CA GLN A 404 7.07 30.42 -7.67
C GLN A 404 7.92 31.43 -8.44
N LEU A 405 9.24 31.34 -8.31
CA LEU A 405 10.20 32.10 -9.10
C LEU A 405 10.77 31.22 -10.21
N THR A 406 10.59 31.63 -11.46
CA THR A 406 11.05 30.93 -12.66
C THR A 406 12.13 31.75 -13.37
N LEU A 407 13.24 31.10 -13.72
CA LEU A 407 14.33 31.68 -14.49
C LEU A 407 14.28 31.22 -15.94
N ALA A 408 14.42 32.16 -16.87
CA ALA A 408 14.55 31.90 -18.29
C ALA A 408 15.93 31.29 -18.62
N ASN A 409 16.06 30.77 -19.84
CA ASN A 409 17.34 30.26 -20.33
C ASN A 409 18.43 31.34 -20.25
N GLY A 410 19.62 30.94 -19.79
CA GLY A 410 20.76 31.82 -19.57
C GLY A 410 20.90 32.34 -18.14
N TYR A 411 19.95 32.04 -17.24
CA TYR A 411 20.03 32.33 -15.81
C TYR A 411 19.95 31.05 -14.97
N ILE A 412 20.69 31.03 -13.87
CA ILE A 412 20.69 29.96 -12.87
C ILE A 412 20.53 30.52 -11.46
N PHE A 413 20.00 29.71 -10.54
CA PHE A 413 20.13 30.00 -9.12
C PHE A 413 21.57 29.74 -8.69
N LYS A 414 22.19 30.71 -8.01
CA LYS A 414 23.55 30.54 -7.51
C LYS A 414 23.59 29.38 -6.51
N GLU A 415 24.65 28.58 -6.55
CA GLU A 415 24.85 27.39 -5.70
C GLU A 415 23.80 26.27 -5.90
N LYS A 416 23.07 26.30 -7.02
CA LYS A 416 22.18 25.22 -7.46
C LYS A 416 22.68 24.61 -8.77
N LEU A 417 22.19 23.42 -9.09
CA LEU A 417 22.51 22.76 -10.37
C LEU A 417 22.03 23.63 -11.53
N GLU A 418 22.81 23.69 -12.61
CA GLU A 418 22.46 24.46 -13.82
C GLU A 418 21.17 23.97 -14.49
N SER A 419 20.64 22.79 -14.15
CA SER A 419 19.35 22.30 -14.62
C SER A 419 18.15 22.92 -13.89
N ILE A 420 18.37 23.52 -12.70
CA ILE A 420 17.30 24.10 -11.89
C ILE A 420 16.86 25.44 -12.48
N ARG A 421 15.57 25.54 -12.78
CA ARG A 421 14.92 26.73 -13.37
C ARG A 421 13.83 27.31 -12.50
N THR A 422 13.30 26.56 -11.53
CA THR A 422 12.20 27.03 -10.68
C THR A 422 12.48 26.86 -9.19
N ALA A 423 12.02 27.85 -8.40
CA ALA A 423 12.00 27.82 -6.94
C ALA A 423 10.58 28.09 -6.46
N SER A 424 9.97 27.13 -5.76
CA SER A 424 8.66 27.33 -5.12
C SER A 424 8.85 27.64 -3.64
N PHE A 425 8.16 28.63 -3.09
CA PHE A 425 8.36 28.99 -1.68
C PHE A 425 7.12 29.56 -0.99
N THR A 426 7.04 29.39 0.33
CA THR A 426 5.97 29.93 1.17
C THR A 426 6.53 30.90 2.21
N ILE A 427 5.75 31.93 2.56
CA ILE A 427 6.14 32.94 3.54
C ILE A 427 5.42 32.69 4.86
N LYS A 428 6.18 32.71 5.95
CA LYS A 428 5.68 32.60 7.31
C LYS A 428 4.59 33.64 7.56
N LYS A 429 3.54 33.25 8.27
CA LYS A 429 2.53 34.15 8.83
C LYS A 429 2.57 33.99 10.34
N GLU A 430 2.71 35.08 11.08
CA GLU A 430 2.60 35.01 12.54
C GLU A 430 1.16 34.61 12.91
N GLU A 431 1.05 33.67 13.84
CA GLU A 431 -0.22 33.13 14.31
C GLU A 431 -0.93 34.21 15.15
N VAL A 432 -2.13 34.63 14.71
CA VAL A 432 -2.97 35.55 15.48
C VAL A 432 -4.21 34.76 15.90
N ASP A 433 -4.21 34.28 17.13
CA ASP A 433 -5.31 33.51 17.71
C ASP A 433 -6.35 34.47 18.31
N ASN A 434 -7.48 34.65 17.62
CA ASN A 434 -8.55 35.59 18.01
C ASN A 434 -9.90 34.88 18.27
N LEU A 435 -9.96 33.55 18.27
CA LEU A 435 -11.20 32.80 18.52
C LEU A 435 -11.24 32.33 19.98
N ALA A 436 -12.28 32.73 20.71
CA ALA A 436 -12.54 32.29 22.07
C ALA A 436 -13.92 31.63 22.15
N LEU A 437 -14.01 30.51 22.86
CA LEU A 437 -15.27 29.80 23.09
C LEU A 437 -16.25 30.66 23.91
N ASN A 438 -17.54 30.51 23.64
CA ASN A 438 -18.59 31.15 24.41
C ASN A 438 -18.55 30.65 25.88
N ASN A 439 -18.58 31.59 26.83
CA ASN A 439 -18.45 31.31 28.26
C ASN A 439 -19.66 30.56 28.85
N GLU A 440 -20.79 30.49 28.12
CA GLU A 440 -22.01 29.83 28.56
C GLU A 440 -22.04 28.33 28.24
N ILE A 441 -21.05 27.81 27.50
CA ILE A 441 -20.96 26.40 27.16
C ILE A 441 -20.71 25.56 28.41
N ILE A 442 -21.48 24.49 28.57
CA ILE A 442 -21.30 23.49 29.63
C ILE A 442 -20.45 22.35 29.07
N PHE A 443 -19.31 22.09 29.71
CA PHE A 443 -18.38 21.05 29.29
C PHE A 443 -18.65 19.76 30.07
N ILE A 444 -18.88 18.66 29.36
CA ILE A 444 -19.13 17.33 29.94
C ILE A 444 -18.13 16.36 29.34
N GLN A 445 -17.40 15.63 30.18
CA GLN A 445 -16.53 14.56 29.72
C GLN A 445 -17.36 13.32 29.42
N ASP A 446 -17.15 12.70 28.26
CA ASP A 446 -17.74 11.43 27.91
C ASP A 446 -17.23 10.30 28.81
N THR A 447 -18.10 9.32 29.08
CA THR A 447 -17.77 8.17 29.93
C THR A 447 -18.34 6.89 29.34
N GLU A 448 -17.82 5.73 29.75
CA GLU A 448 -18.32 4.41 29.33
C GLU A 448 -19.79 4.15 29.73
N GLU A 449 -20.34 4.98 30.62
CA GLU A 449 -21.74 4.91 31.06
C GLU A 449 -22.68 5.75 30.18
N MET A 450 -22.15 6.63 29.33
CA MET A 450 -22.93 7.47 28.43
C MET A 450 -23.17 6.73 27.11
N TYR A 451 -24.44 6.46 26.82
CA TYR A 451 -24.89 5.84 25.58
C TYR A 451 -25.78 6.78 24.80
N TYR A 452 -25.40 7.05 23.55
CA TYR A 452 -26.11 8.00 22.68
C TYR A 452 -27.05 7.26 21.74
N THR A 453 -28.32 7.63 21.75
CA THR A 453 -29.31 7.13 20.80
C THR A 453 -29.67 8.23 19.82
N ILE A 454 -29.49 7.98 18.52
CA ILE A 454 -29.85 8.92 17.44
C ILE A 454 -30.93 8.28 16.58
N GLY A 455 -31.99 9.03 16.27
CA GLY A 455 -33.09 8.51 15.47
C GLY A 455 -33.77 7.32 16.15
N THR A 456 -33.64 6.10 15.58
CA THR A 456 -34.37 4.91 16.06
C THR A 456 -33.52 3.63 16.13
N ALA A 457 -32.64 3.57 17.15
CA ALA A 457 -32.42 2.35 17.95
C ALA A 457 -31.08 1.59 17.88
N GLN A 458 -29.92 2.23 17.70
CA GLN A 458 -28.65 1.63 18.17
C GLN A 458 -27.77 2.67 18.88
N PRO A 459 -27.12 2.32 20.01
CA PRO A 459 -26.15 3.17 20.66
C PRO A 459 -24.96 3.46 19.74
N VAL A 460 -24.59 4.72 19.59
CA VAL A 460 -23.35 5.11 18.91
C VAL A 460 -22.32 5.63 19.91
N PRO A 461 -21.01 5.43 19.67
CA PRO A 461 -19.95 6.12 20.41
C PRO A 461 -20.08 7.64 20.28
N VAL A 462 -19.35 8.40 21.12
CA VAL A 462 -19.30 9.88 21.10
C VAL A 462 -19.43 10.40 19.70
N LEU A 463 -20.47 11.20 19.53
CA LEU A 463 -20.95 11.71 18.27
C LEU A 463 -19.79 12.27 17.45
N TYR A 464 -19.56 11.67 16.28
CA TYR A 464 -18.88 12.33 15.16
C TYR A 464 -19.82 13.40 14.58
N ALA A 465 -20.36 14.27 15.43
CA ALA A 465 -21.05 15.47 14.99
C ALA A 465 -19.94 16.41 14.55
N ALA A 466 -19.51 16.21 13.30
CA ALA A 466 -18.86 17.25 12.55
C ALA A 466 -19.65 18.53 12.80
N ILE A 467 -18.96 19.51 13.36
CA ILE A 467 -19.29 20.92 13.22
C ILE A 467 -19.82 21.06 11.79
N MET A 468 -21.11 21.40 11.68
CA MET A 468 -21.84 21.64 10.44
C MET A 468 -22.24 20.38 9.64
N ASN A 469 -23.51 20.02 9.75
CA ASN A 469 -24.20 19.19 8.77
C ASN A 469 -24.26 19.92 7.42
N SER A 470 -23.26 19.73 6.57
CA SER A 470 -23.23 20.31 5.21
C SER A 470 -24.10 19.55 4.21
N GLN A 471 -24.85 18.52 4.61
CA GLN A 471 -25.54 17.64 3.66
C GLN A 471 -27.04 17.43 3.90
N THR A 472 -27.60 17.77 5.08
CA THR A 472 -29.06 17.77 5.29
C THR A 472 -29.51 18.95 6.13
N SER A 473 -30.64 19.54 5.77
CA SER A 473 -31.23 20.74 6.40
C SER A 473 -32.01 20.47 7.69
N GLU A 474 -31.90 19.27 8.27
CA GLU A 474 -32.60 18.89 9.50
C GLU A 474 -31.60 18.64 10.63
N ALA A 475 -31.84 19.25 11.79
CA ALA A 475 -31.02 19.06 12.99
C ALA A 475 -31.08 17.60 13.45
N LEU A 476 -29.92 17.01 13.72
CA LEU A 476 -29.80 15.66 14.25
C LEU A 476 -30.29 15.65 15.70
N THR A 477 -31.31 14.87 16.02
CA THR A 477 -31.82 14.74 17.39
C THR A 477 -31.45 13.40 18.01
N GLY A 478 -31.12 13.41 19.30
CA GLY A 478 -30.82 12.19 20.04
C GLY A 478 -31.05 12.31 21.54
N THR A 479 -30.74 11.24 22.25
CA THR A 479 -30.79 11.17 23.71
C THR A 479 -29.54 10.52 24.28
N PHE A 480 -29.15 10.90 25.49
CA PHE A 480 -28.19 10.18 26.32
C PHE A 480 -28.61 10.23 27.78
N ASP A 481 -28.19 9.26 28.57
CA ASP A 481 -28.38 9.30 30.02
C ASP A 481 -27.16 9.98 30.67
N PHE A 482 -27.43 10.86 31.63
CA PHE A 482 -26.42 11.61 32.36
C PHE A 482 -26.80 11.71 33.84
N ILE A 483 -25.87 11.33 34.72
CA ILE A 483 -26.16 11.24 36.15
C ILE A 483 -26.53 12.60 36.76
N ASP A 484 -25.93 13.67 36.25
CA ASP A 484 -26.17 15.04 36.69
C ASP A 484 -27.12 15.80 35.75
N ALA A 485 -27.99 15.09 35.01
CA ALA A 485 -28.96 15.72 34.09
C ALA A 485 -29.84 16.78 34.77
N SER A 486 -30.05 16.69 36.09
CA SER A 486 -30.78 17.70 36.88
C SER A 486 -30.13 19.10 36.88
N LEU A 487 -28.85 19.22 36.49
CA LEU A 487 -28.14 20.48 36.36
C LEU A 487 -28.38 21.16 35.01
N LEU A 488 -28.96 20.44 34.04
CA LEU A 488 -29.17 20.90 32.68
C LEU A 488 -30.60 21.42 32.49
N LYS A 489 -30.76 22.41 31.63
CA LYS A 489 -32.08 22.94 31.21
C LYS A 489 -32.16 23.04 29.69
N SER A 490 -33.39 23.04 29.18
CA SER A 490 -33.67 23.30 27.76
C SER A 490 -33.01 24.61 27.31
N GLY A 491 -32.30 24.57 26.19
CA GLY A 491 -31.53 25.68 25.63
C GLY A 491 -30.06 25.74 26.05
N ASP A 492 -29.61 24.93 27.02
CA ASP A 492 -28.18 24.85 27.36
C ASP A 492 -27.39 24.28 26.18
N VAL A 493 -26.22 24.88 25.92
CA VAL A 493 -25.26 24.38 24.94
C VAL A 493 -24.22 23.54 25.67
N LEU A 494 -24.07 22.30 25.22
CA LEU A 494 -23.12 21.34 25.78
C LEU A 494 -21.98 21.14 24.81
N CYS A 495 -20.76 21.14 25.33
CA CYS A 495 -19.59 20.55 24.69
C CYS A 495 -19.29 19.22 25.37
N ILE A 496 -19.52 18.12 24.65
CA ILE A 496 -19.21 16.77 25.12
C ILE A 496 -17.85 16.39 24.55
N TYR A 497 -16.85 16.09 25.39
CA TYR A 497 -15.47 15.81 24.98
C TYR A 497 -14.94 14.49 25.54
N GLU A 498 -13.98 13.84 24.87
CA GLU A 498 -13.52 12.48 25.24
C GLU A 498 -12.38 12.50 26.28
N ILE A 499 -11.34 13.30 26.05
CA ILE A 499 -10.07 13.19 26.80
C ILE A 499 -9.74 14.46 27.59
N VAL A 500 -9.51 15.58 26.90
CA VAL A 500 -9.02 16.84 27.47
C VAL A 500 -10.08 17.91 27.29
N ASP A 501 -10.44 18.58 28.38
CA ASP A 501 -11.33 19.74 28.34
C ASP A 501 -10.83 20.74 27.29
N PRO A 502 -11.64 21.12 26.28
CA PRO A 502 -11.23 22.00 25.20
C PRO A 502 -10.58 23.30 25.67
N ARG A 503 -11.00 23.82 26.83
CA ARG A 503 -10.43 25.06 27.40
C ARG A 503 -9.00 24.90 27.92
N GLN A 504 -8.52 23.67 28.05
CA GLN A 504 -7.20 23.32 28.56
C GLN A 504 -6.26 22.79 27.47
N ARG A 505 -6.73 22.71 26.22
CA ARG A 505 -5.95 22.17 25.10
C ARG A 505 -4.89 23.16 24.63
N ASP A 506 -3.73 22.64 24.27
CA ASP A 506 -2.67 23.40 23.63
C ASP A 506 -2.78 23.23 22.11
N TYR A 507 -3.63 24.07 21.50
CA TYR A 507 -3.91 24.04 20.07
C TYR A 507 -2.64 24.24 19.22
N THR A 508 -1.59 24.87 19.74
CA THR A 508 -0.30 25.05 19.05
C THR A 508 0.50 23.76 18.92
N LYS A 509 0.22 22.77 19.77
CA LYS A 509 0.87 21.45 19.75
C LYS A 509 0.02 20.37 19.09
N PHE A 510 -1.15 20.73 18.56
CA PHE A 510 -2.08 19.80 17.91
C PHE A 510 -2.48 18.61 18.80
N ASP A 511 -2.51 18.81 20.12
CA ASP A 511 -2.83 17.77 21.10
C ASP A 511 -4.31 17.33 21.06
N TYR A 512 -5.16 18.09 20.37
CA TYR A 512 -6.59 17.84 20.14
C TYR A 512 -6.92 16.85 19.01
N LYS A 513 -5.94 16.42 18.20
CA LYS A 513 -6.19 15.65 16.94
C LYS A 513 -6.85 14.26 17.14
N ASP A 514 -6.85 13.77 18.37
CA ASP A 514 -7.32 12.45 18.77
C ASP A 514 -8.40 12.50 19.87
N ASP A 515 -8.98 13.68 20.13
CA ASP A 515 -9.99 13.91 21.15
C ASP A 515 -11.32 14.30 20.51
N ALA A 516 -12.29 13.38 20.49
CA ALA A 516 -13.60 13.67 19.91
C ALA A 516 -14.34 14.70 20.77
N GLU A 517 -14.93 15.70 20.13
CA GLU A 517 -15.85 16.63 20.77
C GLU A 517 -17.11 16.86 19.93
N ALA A 518 -18.23 17.12 20.60
CA ALA A 518 -19.50 17.42 19.96
C ALA A 518 -20.21 18.57 20.68
N TYR A 519 -20.76 19.50 19.90
CA TYR A 519 -21.59 20.60 20.41
C TYR A 519 -23.06 20.33 20.13
N VAL A 520 -23.88 20.35 21.18
CA VAL A 520 -25.31 20.06 21.11
C VAL A 520 -26.12 21.02 21.97
N GLU A 521 -27.37 21.29 21.59
CA GLU A 521 -28.31 22.06 22.40
C GLU A 521 -29.27 21.10 23.12
N VAL A 522 -29.44 21.28 24.42
CA VAL A 522 -30.41 20.53 25.22
C VAL A 522 -31.83 20.91 24.82
N VAL A 523 -32.61 19.92 24.38
CA VAL A 523 -34.03 20.09 24.04
C VAL A 523 -34.89 19.88 25.27
N SER A 524 -34.66 18.81 26.03
CA SER A 524 -35.41 18.51 27.25
C SER A 524 -34.63 17.56 28.18
N VAL A 525 -35.04 17.52 29.45
CA VAL A 525 -34.49 16.61 30.46
C VAL A 525 -35.64 15.88 31.14
N ASN A 526 -35.57 14.55 31.20
CA ASN A 526 -36.54 13.69 31.88
C ASN A 526 -35.82 12.63 32.72
N GLY A 527 -35.74 12.86 34.03
CA GLY A 527 -34.94 12.02 34.93
C GLY A 527 -33.45 12.14 34.60
N LEU A 528 -32.83 11.02 34.25
CA LEU A 528 -31.43 10.98 33.80
C LEU A 528 -31.28 11.22 32.29
N THR A 529 -32.37 11.12 31.53
CA THR A 529 -32.32 11.17 30.07
C THR A 529 -32.35 12.62 29.59
N VAL A 530 -31.30 13.01 28.89
CA VAL A 530 -31.15 14.30 28.21
C VAL A 530 -31.48 14.10 26.74
N THR A 531 -32.43 14.88 26.22
CA THR A 531 -32.72 14.96 24.79
C THR A 531 -31.99 16.18 24.21
N PHE A 532 -31.32 16.02 23.08
CA PHE A 532 -30.53 17.08 22.44
C PHE A 532 -30.80 17.18 20.94
N LYS A 533 -30.35 18.29 20.35
CA LYS A 533 -30.23 18.49 18.90
C LYS A 533 -28.82 18.98 18.55
N SER A 534 -28.31 18.64 17.36
CA SER A 534 -27.05 19.16 16.84
C SER A 534 -27.14 20.66 16.55
N LEU A 535 -26.01 21.36 16.71
CA LEU A 535 -25.83 22.74 16.22
C LEU A 535 -25.35 22.73 14.76
N ASP A 536 -25.62 23.82 14.03
CA ASP A 536 -25.14 24.04 12.65
C ASP A 536 -24.38 25.38 12.48
N GLU A 537 -24.01 25.76 11.25
CA GLU A 537 -23.26 27.00 11.00
C GLU A 537 -23.99 28.26 11.51
N SER A 538 -25.32 28.25 11.51
CA SER A 538 -26.13 29.38 11.98
C SER A 538 -26.10 29.54 13.50
N ASP A 539 -25.67 28.50 14.21
CA ASP A 539 -25.48 28.50 15.66
C ASP A 539 -24.05 28.87 16.07
N ALA A 540 -23.17 29.28 15.14
CA ALA A 540 -21.76 29.55 15.41
C ALA A 540 -21.53 30.60 16.51
N GLU A 541 -22.45 31.55 16.75
CA GLU A 541 -22.33 32.52 17.85
C GLU A 541 -22.58 31.91 19.24
N LYS A 542 -23.16 30.70 19.30
CA LYS A 542 -23.42 29.97 20.54
C LYS A 542 -22.20 29.17 21.01
N VAL A 543 -21.20 28.99 20.15
CA VAL A 543 -19.97 28.19 20.39
C VAL A 543 -18.77 29.13 20.36
#